data_AF-A0A7C3GT20-F1
#
_entry.id   AF-A0A7C3GT20-F1
#
_cell.length_a   1.000
_cell.length_b   1.000
_cell.length_c   1.000
_cell.angle_alpha   90.00
_cell.angle_beta   90.00
_cell.angle_gamma   90.00
#
_symmetry.space_group_name_H-M   'P 1'
#
loop_
_entity.id
_entity.type
_entity.pdbx_description
1 polymer ?
#
loop_
_entity_poly.entity_id
_entity_poly.type
_entity_poly.pdbx_seq_one_letter_code
_entity_poly.pdbx_strand_id
1 'polypeptide(L)'
;MLKKNFYDSLSAETEIVLKILITLSVKDMPIKKSAKKYMKVSARKAIINKKIRGVYRGAIKKTREAIADKKVKTANEWLEKAIKALDKASQKKVLKKNTVARYKSRLNKAVKNISSKK
;
A
#
# COMPACT_ATOMS: atom_id res chain seq x y z
N MET A 1 58.49 -10.31 -17.75
CA MET A 1 58.26 -9.65 -16.45
C MET A 1 57.27 -8.48 -16.60
N LEU A 2 56.06 -8.69 -17.14
CA LEU A 2 55.09 -7.59 -17.38
C LEU A 2 53.63 -8.09 -17.40
N LYS A 3 53.17 -8.79 -16.36
CA LYS A 3 51.74 -9.12 -16.17
C LYS A 3 51.33 -9.16 -14.70
N LYS A 4 51.77 -8.18 -13.90
CA LYS A 4 51.31 -8.05 -12.50
C LYS A 4 50.57 -6.76 -12.17
N ASN A 5 50.58 -5.75 -13.04
CA ASN A 5 50.16 -4.39 -12.62
C ASN A 5 48.86 -3.88 -13.26
N PHE A 6 48.05 -4.74 -13.92
CA PHE A 6 46.76 -4.33 -14.48
C PHE A 6 45.56 -4.71 -13.58
N TYR A 7 45.67 -5.80 -12.81
CA TYR A 7 44.64 -6.19 -11.82
C TYR A 7 44.76 -5.38 -10.51
N ASP A 8 45.98 -4.98 -10.13
CA ASP A 8 46.23 -4.21 -8.90
C ASP A 8 45.81 -2.73 -9.04
N SER A 9 45.81 -2.16 -10.25
CA SER A 9 45.34 -0.78 -10.50
C SER A 9 43.82 -0.66 -10.57
N LEU A 10 43.12 -1.71 -11.01
CA LEU A 10 41.65 -1.78 -11.01
C LEU A 10 41.07 -2.10 -9.62
N SER A 11 41.87 -2.71 -8.75
CA SER A 11 41.50 -3.04 -7.36
C SER A 11 41.23 -1.79 -6.52
N ALA A 12 42.04 -0.73 -6.69
CA ALA A 12 41.88 0.49 -5.90
C ALA A 12 40.63 1.29 -6.31
N GLU A 13 40.37 1.42 -7.61
CA GLU A 13 39.18 2.13 -8.11
C GLU A 13 37.89 1.39 -7.76
N THR A 14 37.89 0.06 -7.89
CA THR A 14 36.74 -0.76 -7.48
C THR A 14 36.52 -0.72 -5.96
N GLU A 15 37.56 -0.71 -5.13
CA GLU A 15 37.43 -0.52 -3.68
C GLU A 15 36.94 0.87 -3.30
N ILE A 16 37.40 1.93 -3.98
CA ILE A 16 36.96 3.31 -3.73
C ILE A 16 35.49 3.44 -4.08
N VAL A 17 35.06 2.93 -5.24
CA VAL A 17 33.65 2.92 -5.66
C VAL A 17 32.81 2.10 -4.67
N LEU A 18 33.29 0.93 -4.22
CA LEU A 18 32.61 0.09 -3.23
C LEU A 18 32.50 0.79 -1.87
N LYS A 19 33.57 1.46 -1.39
CA LYS A 19 33.57 2.27 -0.16
C LYS A 19 32.63 3.46 -0.26
N ILE A 20 32.61 4.17 -1.39
CA ILE A 20 31.68 5.30 -1.64
C ILE A 20 30.24 4.79 -1.63
N LEU A 21 29.95 3.67 -2.28
CA LEU A 21 28.62 3.06 -2.33
C LEU A 21 28.14 2.62 -0.93
N ILE A 22 29.02 1.97 -0.16
CA ILE A 22 28.73 1.53 1.21
C ILE A 22 28.52 2.74 2.15
N THR A 23 29.38 3.76 2.07
CA THR A 23 29.26 4.95 2.94
C THR A 23 28.03 5.80 2.62
N LEU A 24 27.68 5.97 1.34
CA LEU A 24 26.43 6.60 0.93
C LEU A 24 25.21 5.82 1.45
N SER A 25 25.25 4.48 1.41
CA SER A 25 24.20 3.62 1.97
C SER A 25 24.07 3.74 3.50
N VAL A 26 25.17 3.91 4.22
CA VAL A 26 25.18 4.06 5.69
C VAL A 26 24.67 5.44 6.14
N LYS A 27 24.86 6.49 5.32
CA LYS A 27 24.43 7.87 5.63
C LYS A 27 22.91 8.00 5.78
N ASP A 28 22.15 7.16 5.07
CA ASP A 28 20.68 7.09 5.17
C ASP A 28 20.17 6.25 6.36
N MET A 29 21.05 5.53 7.07
CA MET A 29 20.63 4.70 8.20
C MET A 29 20.34 5.58 9.44
N PRO A 30 19.19 5.42 10.10
CA PRO A 30 18.89 6.24 11.27
C PRO A 30 19.90 5.98 12.39
N ILE A 31 20.56 7.04 12.87
CA ILE A 31 21.58 6.93 13.91
C ILE A 31 20.92 6.72 15.29
N LYS A 32 19.84 7.45 15.57
CA LYS A 32 19.12 7.41 16.86
C LYS A 32 18.40 6.08 17.08
N LYS A 33 18.48 5.51 18.30
CA LYS A 33 17.79 4.26 18.69
C LYS A 33 16.28 4.29 18.40
N SER A 34 15.63 5.43 18.69
CA SER A 34 14.20 5.65 18.42
C SER A 34 13.86 5.59 16.93
N ALA A 35 14.72 6.16 16.08
CA ALA A 35 14.52 6.19 14.63
C ALA A 35 14.71 4.80 13.99
N LYS A 36 15.71 4.02 14.43
CA LYS A 36 15.87 2.61 14.03
C LYS A 36 14.62 1.78 14.38
N LYS A 37 14.04 1.98 15.57
CA LYS A 37 12.79 1.32 15.98
C LYS A 37 11.61 1.77 15.11
N TYR A 38 11.49 3.06 14.86
CA TYR A 38 10.42 3.63 14.04
C TYR A 38 10.40 3.05 12.63
N MET A 39 11.57 2.94 11.97
CA MET A 39 11.70 2.32 10.65
C MET A 39 11.14 0.89 10.61
N LYS A 40 11.54 0.04 11.57
CA LYS A 40 11.05 -1.35 11.65
C LYS A 40 9.54 -1.41 11.86
N VAL A 41 9.00 -0.59 12.76
CA VAL A 41 7.56 -0.55 13.06
C VAL A 41 6.77 -0.03 11.87
N SER A 42 7.27 1.00 11.19
CA SER A 42 6.65 1.59 10.01
C SER A 42 6.56 0.57 8.88
N ALA A 43 7.67 -0.12 8.56
CA ALA A 43 7.70 -1.17 7.55
C ALA A 43 6.68 -2.28 7.82
N ARG A 44 6.60 -2.77 9.08
CA ARG A 44 5.61 -3.78 9.48
C ARG A 44 4.17 -3.28 9.30
N LYS A 45 3.88 -2.05 9.74
CA LYS A 45 2.55 -1.44 9.60
C LYS A 45 2.19 -1.23 8.13
N ALA A 46 3.16 -0.85 7.29
CA ALA A 46 2.94 -0.63 5.86
C ALA A 46 2.45 -1.91 5.15
N ILE A 47 3.05 -3.06 5.46
CA ILE A 47 2.63 -4.36 4.90
C ILE A 47 1.19 -4.70 5.30
N ILE A 48 0.85 -4.57 6.58
CA ILE A 48 -0.50 -4.86 7.10
C ILE A 48 -1.53 -3.91 6.47
N ASN A 49 -1.22 -2.61 6.42
CA ASN A 49 -2.09 -1.60 5.84
C ASN A 49 -2.27 -1.81 4.34
N LYS A 50 -1.24 -2.25 3.61
CA LYS A 50 -1.32 -2.59 2.18
C LYS A 50 -2.34 -3.71 1.94
N LYS A 51 -2.30 -4.78 2.75
CA LYS A 51 -3.29 -5.87 2.68
C LYS A 51 -4.72 -5.37 2.91
N ILE A 52 -4.95 -4.63 4.00
CA ILE A 52 -6.28 -4.09 4.33
C ILE A 52 -6.78 -3.14 3.24
N ARG A 53 -5.91 -2.28 2.71
CA ARG A 53 -6.23 -1.37 1.59
C ARG A 53 -6.63 -2.12 0.34
N GLY A 54 -5.92 -3.19 0.00
CA GLY A 54 -6.25 -4.04 -1.15
C GLY A 54 -7.66 -4.63 -1.04
N VAL A 55 -8.01 -5.15 0.14
CA VAL A 55 -9.31 -5.80 0.37
C VAL A 55 -10.49 -4.85 0.13
N TYR A 56 -10.52 -3.69 0.81
CA TYR A 56 -11.67 -2.78 0.66
C TYR A 56 -11.68 -2.11 -0.73
N ARG A 57 -10.52 -1.78 -1.31
CA ARG A 57 -10.45 -1.19 -2.66
C ARG A 57 -10.94 -2.17 -3.72
N GLY A 58 -10.58 -3.45 -3.60
CA GLY A 58 -11.07 -4.50 -4.48
C GLY A 58 -12.58 -4.68 -4.40
N ALA A 59 -13.14 -4.72 -3.18
CA ALA A 59 -14.60 -4.79 -3.00
C ALA A 59 -15.32 -3.58 -3.63
N ILE A 60 -14.81 -2.36 -3.40
CA ILE A 60 -15.36 -1.13 -4.01
C ILE A 60 -15.31 -1.19 -5.55
N LYS A 61 -14.19 -1.69 -6.12
CA LYS A 61 -14.05 -1.83 -7.57
C LYS A 61 -15.11 -2.77 -8.14
N LYS A 62 -15.27 -3.96 -7.53
CA LYS A 62 -16.28 -4.94 -7.94
C LYS A 62 -17.70 -4.41 -7.82
N THR A 63 -18.03 -3.66 -6.76
CA THR A 63 -19.33 -3.00 -6.64
C THR A 63 -19.54 -2.01 -7.81
N ARG A 64 -18.52 -1.23 -8.17
CA ARG A 64 -18.60 -0.26 -9.29
C ARG A 64 -18.73 -0.93 -10.65
N GLU A 65 -18.03 -2.05 -10.87
CA GLU A 65 -18.17 -2.87 -12.08
C GLU A 65 -19.59 -3.43 -12.19
N ALA A 66 -20.13 -4.02 -11.12
CA ALA A 66 -21.52 -4.50 -11.09
C ALA A 66 -22.56 -3.40 -11.30
N ILE A 67 -22.28 -2.18 -10.83
CA ILE A 67 -23.08 -0.98 -11.08
C ILE A 67 -23.08 -0.61 -12.57
N ALA A 68 -21.91 -0.64 -13.22
CA ALA A 68 -21.79 -0.36 -14.65
C ALA A 68 -22.56 -1.40 -15.49
N ASP A 69 -22.49 -2.68 -15.10
CA ASP A 69 -23.21 -3.79 -15.74
C ASP A 69 -24.73 -3.78 -15.45
N LYS A 70 -25.23 -2.86 -14.61
CA LYS A 70 -26.64 -2.77 -14.17
C LYS A 70 -27.19 -4.03 -13.47
N LYS A 71 -26.33 -4.88 -12.92
CA LYS A 71 -26.73 -6.11 -12.21
C LYS A 71 -27.04 -5.82 -10.74
N VAL A 72 -28.31 -5.54 -10.45
CA VAL A 72 -28.76 -5.10 -9.11
C VAL A 72 -28.46 -6.10 -7.99
N LYS A 73 -28.73 -7.39 -8.20
CA LYS A 73 -28.49 -8.44 -7.18
C LYS A 73 -27.01 -8.53 -6.81
N THR A 74 -26.13 -8.64 -7.81
CA THR A 74 -24.68 -8.73 -7.57
C THR A 74 -24.12 -7.43 -6.99
N ALA A 75 -24.66 -6.26 -7.35
CA ALA A 75 -24.24 -4.99 -6.78
C ALA A 75 -24.51 -4.93 -5.27
N ASN A 76 -25.67 -5.42 -4.82
CA ASN A 76 -26.04 -5.49 -3.40
C ASN A 76 -25.12 -6.44 -2.61
N GLU A 77 -24.83 -7.63 -3.15
CA GLU A 77 -23.91 -8.57 -2.51
C GLU A 77 -22.49 -8.00 -2.33
N TRP A 78 -21.98 -7.34 -3.37
CA TRP A 78 -20.66 -6.69 -3.30
C TRP A 78 -20.68 -5.46 -2.39
N LEU A 79 -21.81 -4.74 -2.31
CA LEU A 79 -21.99 -3.61 -1.40
C LEU A 79 -21.87 -4.06 0.07
N GLU A 80 -22.53 -5.13 0.47
CA GLU A 80 -22.44 -5.68 1.83
C GLU A 80 -20.99 -6.07 2.18
N LYS A 81 -20.31 -6.76 1.26
CA LYS A 81 -18.89 -7.12 1.39
C LYS A 81 -18.01 -5.88 1.53
N ALA A 82 -18.26 -4.83 0.74
CA ALA A 82 -17.53 -3.57 0.81
C ALA A 82 -17.75 -2.85 2.14
N ILE A 83 -18.99 -2.80 2.65
CA ILE A 83 -19.34 -2.20 3.95
C ILE A 83 -18.59 -2.93 5.07
N LYS A 84 -18.65 -4.26 5.10
CA LYS A 84 -17.93 -5.09 6.09
C LYS A 84 -16.42 -4.86 6.05
N ALA A 85 -15.83 -4.75 4.85
CA ALA A 85 -14.40 -4.48 4.68
C ALA A 85 -14.03 -3.06 5.16
N LEU A 86 -14.87 -2.06 4.87
CA LEU A 86 -14.67 -0.68 5.32
C LEU A 86 -14.74 -0.55 6.85
N ASP A 87 -15.66 -1.25 7.50
CA ASP A 87 -15.79 -1.23 8.96
C ASP A 87 -14.62 -1.92 9.65
N LYS A 88 -14.15 -3.05 9.11
CA LYS A 88 -12.92 -3.68 9.58
C LYS A 88 -11.71 -2.76 9.42
N ALA A 89 -11.62 -2.01 8.32
CA ALA A 89 -10.56 -1.02 8.13
C ALA A 89 -10.64 0.14 9.14
N SER A 90 -11.84 0.55 9.53
CA SER A 90 -12.07 1.54 10.61
C SER A 90 -11.60 1.02 11.97
N GLN A 91 -12.01 -0.21 12.33
CA GLN A 91 -11.63 -0.85 13.60
C GLN A 91 -10.11 -1.01 13.72
N LYS A 92 -9.44 -1.37 12.62
CA LYS A 92 -7.97 -1.47 12.55
C LYS A 92 -7.26 -0.11 12.41
N LYS A 93 -8.00 1.01 12.52
CA LYS A 93 -7.49 2.39 12.44
C LYS A 93 -6.74 2.70 11.13
N VAL A 94 -7.04 1.98 10.05
CA VAL A 94 -6.46 2.23 8.71
C VAL A 94 -7.17 3.41 8.04
N LEU A 95 -8.47 3.56 8.27
CA LEU A 95 -9.27 4.69 7.81
C LEU A 95 -9.94 5.40 8.99
N LYS A 96 -10.08 6.73 8.91
CA LYS A 96 -10.85 7.51 9.88
C LYS A 96 -12.35 7.25 9.70
N LYS A 97 -13.12 7.29 10.80
CA LYS A 97 -14.58 7.06 10.82
C LYS A 97 -15.33 7.85 9.73
N ASN A 98 -15.03 9.15 9.59
CA ASN A 98 -15.68 10.01 8.60
C ASN A 98 -15.35 9.60 7.15
N THR A 99 -14.16 9.08 6.90
CA THR A 99 -13.78 8.61 5.57
C THR A 99 -14.59 7.36 5.19
N VAL A 100 -14.77 6.45 6.14
CA VAL A 100 -15.61 5.26 5.99
C VAL A 100 -17.07 5.66 5.76
N ALA A 101 -17.61 6.59 6.55
CA ALA A 101 -18.97 7.11 6.38
C ALA A 101 -19.20 7.70 4.97
N ARG A 102 -18.25 8.50 4.46
CA ARG A 102 -18.31 9.03 3.09
C ARG A 102 -18.31 7.93 2.03
N TYR A 103 -17.49 6.88 2.19
CA TYR A 103 -17.50 5.75 1.26
C TYR A 103 -18.83 5.01 1.27
N LYS A 104 -19.38 4.70 2.44
CA LYS A 104 -20.70 4.04 2.59
C LYS A 104 -21.80 4.85 1.92
N SER A 105 -21.89 6.15 2.23
CA SER A 105 -22.89 7.05 1.65
C SER A 105 -22.81 7.10 0.13
N ARG A 106 -21.60 7.26 -0.44
CA ARG A 106 -21.40 7.32 -1.89
C ARG A 106 -21.78 6.01 -2.60
N LEU A 107 -21.40 4.85 -2.04
CA LEU A 107 -21.74 3.55 -2.62
C LEU A 107 -23.24 3.28 -2.56
N ASN A 108 -23.88 3.56 -1.43
CA ASN A 108 -25.33 3.40 -1.28
C ASN A 108 -26.09 4.29 -2.28
N LYS A 109 -25.67 5.55 -2.45
CA LYS A 109 -26.25 6.44 -3.44
C LYS A 109 -26.11 5.88 -4.86
N ALA A 110 -24.93 5.36 -5.21
CA ALA A 110 -24.68 4.81 -6.53
C ALA A 110 -25.54 3.57 -6.83
N VAL A 111 -25.69 2.65 -5.86
CA VAL A 111 -26.54 1.46 -6.01
C VAL A 111 -28.03 1.84 -6.08
N LYS A 112 -28.47 2.77 -5.22
CA LYS A 112 -29.87 3.25 -5.21
C LYS A 112 -30.26 3.87 -6.55
N ASN A 113 -29.38 4.64 -7.19
CA ASN A 113 -29.63 5.27 -8.48
C ASN A 113 -29.95 4.26 -9.60
N ILE A 114 -29.42 3.04 -9.53
CA ILE A 114 -29.72 1.98 -10.51
C ILE A 114 -31.10 1.38 -10.22
N SER A 115 -31.42 1.20 -8.94
CA SER A 115 -32.73 0.68 -8.52
C SER A 115 -33.87 1.65 -8.77
N SER A 116 -33.64 2.96 -8.70
CA SER A 116 -34.67 3.99 -8.87
C SER A 116 -34.90 4.41 -10.32
N LYS A 117 -34.03 4.02 -11.25
CA LYS A 117 -34.15 4.32 -12.69
C LYS A 117 -34.92 3.22 -13.44
N LYS A 118 -35.71 2.46 -12.69
CA LYS A 118 -36.63 1.44 -13.19
C LYS A 118 -37.95 2.10 -13.56
#